data_AF-A0A8T1SG63-F1
#
_entry.id   AF-A0A8T1SG63-F1
#
_cell.length_a   1.000
_cell.length_b   1.000
_cell.length_c   1.000
_cell.angle_alpha   90.00
_cell.angle_beta   90.00
_cell.angle_gamma   90.00
#
_symmetry.space_group_name_H-M   'P 1'
#
loop_
_entity.id
_entity.type
_entity.pdbx_description
1 polymer ?
#
loop_
_entity_poly.entity_id
_entity_poly.type
_entity_poly.pdbx_seq_one_letter_code
_entity_poly.pdbx_strand_id
1 'polypeptide(L)'
;GDGRAFITLVNPTQWNPNNPTNMRKLKKCLDYILTGIKQAGKQTLDWSKVHNTVQGKKEHPSDFYKRLCKAFCIYTNIDPKAADPQSTVWLIFISQSAPDI
;
A
#
# COMPACT_ATOMS: atom_id res chain seq x y z
N GLY A 1 4.99 -29.54 -2.67
CA GLY A 1 6.20 -29.13 -3.42
C GLY A 1 6.74 -27.89 -2.76
N ASP A 2 7.99 -27.93 -2.33
CA ASP A 2 8.64 -26.91 -1.51
C ASP A 2 8.68 -25.54 -2.21
N GLY A 3 8.09 -24.52 -1.58
CA GLY A 3 7.99 -23.15 -2.09
C GLY A 3 9.30 -22.36 -2.08
N ARG A 4 10.42 -22.99 -1.69
CA ARG A 4 11.74 -22.37 -1.60
C ARG A 4 12.50 -22.29 -2.95
N ALA A 5 12.00 -22.95 -4.00
CA ALA A 5 12.76 -23.11 -5.25
C ALA A 5 12.66 -21.95 -6.26
N PHE A 6 11.78 -20.95 -6.07
CA PHE A 6 11.45 -20.02 -7.18
C PHE A 6 12.08 -18.64 -7.12
N ILE A 7 12.76 -18.26 -6.03
CA ILE A 7 13.43 -16.95 -5.92
C ILE A 7 14.93 -17.15 -5.77
N THR A 8 15.54 -17.87 -6.71
CA THR A 8 16.98 -17.74 -6.89
C THR A 8 17.20 -16.45 -7.67
N LEU A 9 17.55 -15.35 -6.97
CA LEU A 9 18.02 -14.07 -7.54
C LEU A 9 19.39 -14.24 -8.20
N VAL A 10 19.58 -15.29 -9.02
CA VAL A 10 20.78 -15.45 -9.81
C VAL A 10 20.65 -14.48 -10.98
N ASN A 11 21.49 -13.44 -10.91
CA ASN A 11 21.68 -12.38 -11.88
C ASN A 11 21.33 -12.82 -13.32
N PRO A 12 20.24 -12.31 -13.91
CA PRO A 12 19.78 -12.76 -15.21
C PRO A 12 20.52 -12.02 -16.31
N THR A 13 21.83 -12.21 -16.40
CA THR A 13 22.65 -11.71 -17.51
C THR A 13 22.23 -12.27 -18.88
N GLN A 14 21.27 -13.21 -18.91
CA GLN A 14 20.75 -13.86 -20.11
C GLN A 14 19.26 -13.55 -20.42
N TRP A 15 18.57 -12.71 -19.63
CA TRP A 15 17.17 -12.41 -19.91
C TRP A 15 17.05 -11.33 -20.99
N ASN A 16 16.87 -11.77 -22.22
CA ASN A 16 16.52 -10.87 -23.33
C ASN A 16 15.02 -10.48 -23.27
N PRO A 17 14.66 -9.21 -23.00
CA PRO A 17 13.26 -8.76 -22.92
C PRO A 17 12.52 -8.80 -24.28
N ASN A 18 13.25 -8.88 -25.40
CA ASN A 18 12.67 -9.05 -26.73
C ASN A 18 12.25 -10.51 -27.01
N ASN A 19 12.61 -11.46 -26.14
CA ASN A 19 12.12 -12.82 -26.21
C ASN A 19 10.81 -12.96 -25.42
N PRO A 20 9.69 -13.36 -26.05
CA PRO A 20 8.38 -13.44 -25.40
C PRO A 20 8.36 -14.41 -24.19
N THR A 21 9.17 -15.47 -24.22
CA THR A 21 9.31 -16.42 -23.12
C THR A 21 10.01 -15.79 -21.91
N ASN A 22 11.06 -15.01 -22.15
CA ASN A 22 11.77 -14.29 -21.09
C ASN A 22 10.93 -13.16 -20.50
N MET A 23 10.19 -12.43 -21.34
CA MET A 23 9.22 -11.42 -20.90
C MET A 23 8.13 -12.03 -20.01
N ARG A 24 7.60 -13.21 -20.37
CA ARG A 24 6.61 -13.91 -19.53
C ARG A 24 7.20 -14.33 -18.18
N LYS A 25 8.46 -14.80 -18.14
CA LYS A 25 9.16 -15.14 -16.89
C LYS A 25 9.40 -13.90 -16.02
N LEU A 26 9.81 -12.78 -16.63
CA LEU A 26 10.00 -11.52 -15.94
C LEU A 26 8.69 -11.00 -15.31
N LYS A 27 7.59 -11.01 -16.07
CA LYS A 27 6.26 -10.63 -15.56
C LYS A 27 5.84 -11.50 -14.38
N LYS A 28 6.05 -12.81 -14.45
CA LYS A 28 5.77 -13.72 -13.33
C LYS A 28 6.64 -13.41 -12.10
N CYS A 29 7.93 -13.18 -12.30
CA CYS A 29 8.84 -12.82 -11.20
C CYS A 29 8.38 -11.52 -10.50
N LEU A 30 8.06 -10.48 -11.29
CA LEU A 30 7.53 -9.22 -10.77
C LEU A 30 6.21 -9.42 -10.02
N ASP A 31 5.30 -10.24 -10.54
CA ASP A 31 4.03 -10.56 -9.88
C ASP A 31 4.22 -11.29 -8.54
N TYR A 32 5.17 -12.22 -8.47
CA TYR A 32 5.54 -12.87 -7.20
C TYR A 32 6.19 -11.91 -6.22
N ILE A 33 7.08 -11.00 -6.68
CA ILE A 33 7.67 -9.97 -5.82
C ILE A 33 6.58 -9.05 -5.28
N LEU A 34 5.67 -8.57 -6.13
CA LEU A 34 4.56 -7.72 -5.72
C LEU A 34 3.62 -8.45 -4.76
N THR A 35 3.33 -9.72 -5.03
CA THR A 35 2.50 -10.55 -4.15
C THR A 35 3.19 -10.78 -2.81
N GLY A 36 4.49 -11.07 -2.79
CA GLY A 36 5.28 -11.24 -1.57
C GLY A 36 5.36 -9.96 -0.75
N ILE A 37 5.58 -8.80 -1.39
CA ILE A 37 5.54 -7.49 -0.74
C ILE A 37 4.16 -7.22 -0.14
N LYS A 38 3.08 -7.46 -0.90
CA LYS A 38 1.71 -7.28 -0.42
C LYS A 38 1.39 -8.22 0.75
N GLN A 39 1.81 -9.48 0.70
CA GLN A 39 1.60 -10.45 1.77
C GLN A 39 2.41 -10.09 3.02
N ALA A 40 3.67 -9.68 2.86
CA ALA A 40 4.52 -9.22 3.96
C ALA A 40 3.97 -7.94 4.62
N GLY A 41 3.42 -7.01 3.82
CA GLY A 41 2.73 -5.81 4.33
C GLY A 41 1.38 -6.08 4.97
N LYS A 42 0.70 -7.18 4.60
CA LYS A 42 -0.62 -7.56 5.13
C LYS A 42 -0.60 -7.91 6.61
N GLN A 43 0.57 -8.20 7.20
CA GLN A 43 0.70 -8.69 8.57
C GLN A 43 0.88 -7.60 9.63
N THR A 44 1.03 -6.33 9.24
CA THR A 44 1.06 -5.21 10.19
C THR A 44 0.10 -4.11 9.74
N LEU A 45 -1.19 -4.29 10.04
CA LEU A 45 -2.17 -3.21 9.99
C LEU A 45 -1.81 -2.21 11.11
N ASP A 46 -1.04 -1.17 10.78
CA ASP A 46 -0.61 -0.17 11.74
C ASP A 46 -1.65 0.95 11.83
N TRP A 47 -2.75 0.64 12.52
CA TRP A 47 -3.81 1.59 12.81
C TRP A 47 -3.33 2.76 13.68
N SER A 48 -2.29 2.56 14.49
CA SER A 48 -1.71 3.64 15.30
C SER A 48 -1.21 4.77 14.41
N LYS A 49 -0.53 4.47 13.29
CA LYS A 49 -0.08 5.49 12.34
C LYS A 49 -1.20 6.19 11.59
N VAL A 50 -2.31 5.50 11.33
CA VAL A 50 -3.52 6.13 10.77
C VAL A 50 -4.12 7.11 11.79
N HIS A 51 -4.28 6.69 13.05
CA HIS A 51 -4.81 7.54 14.12
C HIS A 51 -3.90 8.71 14.53
N ASN A 52 -2.59 8.62 14.28
CA ASN A 52 -1.66 9.71 14.51
C ASN A 52 -1.68 10.78 13.39
N THR A 53 -2.48 10.58 12.34
CA THR A 53 -2.63 11.55 11.25
C THR A 53 -3.68 12.58 11.68
N VAL A 54 -3.27 13.58 12.47
CA VAL A 54 -4.15 14.67 12.93
C VAL A 54 -3.97 15.91 12.03
N GLN A 55 -5.04 16.69 11.81
CA GLN A 55 -4.98 17.95 11.07
C GLN A 55 -4.12 18.97 11.82
N GLY A 56 -3.15 19.57 11.14
CA GLY A 56 -2.38 20.67 11.70
C GLY A 56 -3.22 21.94 11.85
N LYS A 57 -2.93 22.79 12.84
CA LYS A 57 -3.64 24.06 13.13
C LYS A 57 -3.71 25.08 11.97
N LYS A 58 -2.88 24.90 10.93
CA LYS A 58 -2.83 25.75 9.73
C LYS A 58 -2.94 24.92 8.45
N GLU A 59 -3.19 23.61 8.58
CA GLU A 59 -3.30 22.69 7.46
C GLU A 59 -4.72 22.79 6.89
N HIS A 60 -4.82 22.98 5.59
CA HIS A 60 -6.12 23.01 4.93
C HIS A 60 -6.79 21.62 5.03
N PRO A 61 -8.11 21.54 5.29
CA PRO A 61 -8.81 20.25 5.45
C PRO A 61 -8.61 19.29 4.27
N SER A 62 -8.49 19.82 3.04
CA SER A 62 -8.23 18.99 1.86
C SER A 62 -6.84 18.37 1.83
N ASP A 63 -5.83 19.05 2.39
CA ASP A 63 -4.46 18.53 2.44
C ASP A 63 -4.32 17.49 3.56
N PHE A 64 -5.01 17.72 4.67
CA PHE A 64 -5.21 16.74 5.72
C PHE A 64 -5.86 15.46 5.17
N TYR A 65 -6.97 15.58 4.42
CA TYR A 65 -7.65 14.43 3.82
C TYR A 65 -6.75 13.62 2.87
N LYS A 66 -5.92 14.28 2.05
CA LYS A 66 -4.96 13.60 1.17
C LYS A 66 -3.94 12.80 1.98
N ARG A 67 -3.46 13.36 3.09
CA ARG A 67 -2.47 12.72 3.97
C ARG A 67 -3.08 11.54 4.73
N LEU A 68 -4.33 11.66 5.18
CA LEU A 68 -5.11 10.58 5.77
C LEU A 68 -5.33 9.43 4.78
N CYS A 69 -5.79 9.71 3.56
CA CYS A 69 -5.92 8.69 2.50
C CYS A 69 -4.58 7.98 2.24
N LYS A 70 -3.47 8.73 2.21
CA LYS A 70 -2.14 8.17 2.03
C LYS A 70 -1.74 7.25 3.19
N ALA A 71 -2.08 7.59 4.44
CA ALA A 71 -1.82 6.74 5.59
C ALA A 71 -2.59 5.42 5.52
N PHE A 72 -3.86 5.44 5.13
CA PHE A 72 -4.65 4.23 4.89
C PHE A 72 -4.02 3.32 3.81
N CYS A 73 -3.62 3.89 2.67
CA CYS A 73 -2.97 3.12 1.61
C CYS A 73 -1.64 2.47 2.05
N ILE A 74 -0.86 3.15 2.89
CA ILE A 74 0.48 2.70 3.31
C ILE A 74 0.41 1.70 4.48
N TYR A 75 -0.46 1.94 5.46
CA TYR A 75 -0.40 1.25 6.75
C TYR A 75 -1.47 0.20 6.98
N THR A 76 -2.57 0.20 6.22
CA THR A 76 -3.66 -0.75 6.43
C THR A 76 -4.00 -1.58 5.20
N ASN A 77 -3.38 -1.29 4.03
CA ASN A 77 -3.69 -1.94 2.76
C ASN A 77 -5.21 -1.89 2.43
N ILE A 78 -5.92 -0.94 3.02
CA ILE A 78 -7.34 -0.65 2.79
C ILE A 78 -7.40 0.50 1.79
N ASP A 79 -8.21 0.33 0.74
CA ASP A 79 -8.49 1.44 -0.18
C ASP A 79 -9.44 2.43 0.52
N PRO A 80 -9.00 3.65 0.85
CA PRO A 80 -9.84 4.64 1.54
C PRO A 80 -11.04 5.11 0.70
N LYS A 81 -11.11 4.76 -0.59
CA LYS A 81 -12.20 5.11 -1.50
C LYS A 81 -13.17 3.95 -1.76
N ALA A 82 -12.89 2.75 -1.26
CA ALA A 82 -13.84 1.65 -1.34
C ALA A 82 -15.06 1.91 -0.44
N ALA A 83 -16.24 1.44 -0.86
CA ALA A 83 -17.50 1.75 -0.18
C ALA A 83 -17.54 1.28 1.29
N ASP A 84 -16.92 0.14 1.58
CA ASP A 84 -16.87 -0.46 2.93
C ASP A 84 -16.03 0.37 3.93
N PRO A 85 -14.76 0.74 3.64
CA PRO A 85 -13.93 1.55 4.54
C PRO A 85 -14.22 3.07 4.51
N GLN A 86 -15.00 3.57 3.55
CA GLN A 86 -15.24 5.02 3.39
C GLN A 86 -15.84 5.65 4.66
N SER A 87 -16.72 4.93 5.35
CA SER A 87 -17.33 5.36 6.62
C SER A 87 -16.29 5.56 7.74
N THR A 88 -15.29 4.68 7.81
CA THR A 88 -14.20 4.75 8.79
C THR A 88 -13.27 5.93 8.50
N VAL A 89 -12.97 6.17 7.22
CA VAL A 89 -12.17 7.33 6.80
C VAL A 89 -12.87 8.63 7.18
N TRP A 90 -14.18 8.73 6.96
CA TRP A 90 -14.97 9.90 7.35
C TRP A 90 -15.02 10.13 8.86
N LEU A 91 -15.23 9.07 9.64
CA LEU A 91 -15.24 9.15 11.10
C LEU A 91 -13.89 9.67 11.62
N ILE A 92 -12.80 9.10 11.11
CA ILE A 92 -11.45 9.52 11.50
C ILE A 92 -11.20 10.97 11.11
N PHE A 93 -11.57 11.35 9.88
CA PHE A 93 -11.46 12.73 9.41
C PHE A 93 -12.16 13.71 10.36
N ILE A 94 -13.42 13.47 10.73
CA ILE A 94 -14.16 14.35 11.65
C ILE A 94 -13.49 14.40 13.03
N SER A 95 -13.05 13.25 13.57
CA SER A 95 -12.46 13.17 14.91
C SER A 95 -11.07 13.83 15.03
N GLN A 96 -10.34 13.92 13.92
CA GLN A 96 -8.94 14.37 13.87
C GLN A 96 -8.76 15.70 13.13
N SER A 97 -9.86 16.31 12.71
CA SER A 97 -9.89 17.67 12.21
C SER A 97 -9.63 18.69 13.32
N ALA A 98 -9.12 19.85 12.94
CA ALA A 98 -8.91 20.95 13.86
C ALA A 98 -10.27 21.60 14.25
N PRO A 99 -10.37 22.25 15.43
CA PRO A 99 -11.65 22.76 15.96
C PRO A 99 -12.25 23.96 15.20
N ASP A 100 -11.53 24.50 14.23
CA ASP A 100 -11.89 25.69 13.44
C ASP A 100 -12.70 25.38 12.17
N ILE A 101 -13.22 24.15 12.04
CA ILE A 101 -14.19 23.76 11.00
C ILE A 101 -15.60 24.22 11.35
#